data_AF-A0A5N9HIL8-F1
#
_entry.id   AF-A0A5N9HIL8-F1
#
_cell.length_a   1.000
_cell.length_b   1.000
_cell.length_c   1.000
_cell.angle_alpha   90.00
_cell.angle_beta   90.00
_cell.angle_gamma   90.00
#
_symmetry.space_group_name_H-M   'P 1'
#
loop_
_entity.id
_entity.type
_entity.pdbx_description
1 polymer ?
#
loop_
_entity_poly.entity_id
_entity_poly.type
_entity_poly.pdbx_seq_one_letter_code
_entity_poly.pdbx_strand_id
1 'polypeptide(L)'
;MDDRRIKKINDLLQEELGWLITTELKDPRLSLLLTVTKVISNKDLKSAKIMVSVMGSPEEQQNAIKALNDASGYIHNELKSKIRLRYLPYLKFLLDDSIDNLINLPNTAD
;
A
#
# COMPACT_ATOMS: atom_id res chain seq x y z
N MET A 1 -0.11 18.78 -15.20
CA MET A 1 1.35 18.59 -14.98
C MET A 1 1.60 17.80 -13.68
N ASP A 2 0.59 17.08 -13.18
CA ASP A 2 0.47 16.62 -11.80
C ASP A 2 0.75 15.11 -11.69
N ASP A 3 0.47 14.37 -12.76
CA ASP A 3 0.69 12.92 -12.88
C ASP A 3 2.15 12.53 -12.72
N ARG A 4 3.10 13.35 -13.22
CA ARG A 4 4.54 13.05 -13.07
C ARG A 4 5.00 13.14 -11.62
N ARG A 5 4.41 14.04 -10.82
CA ARG A 5 4.73 14.18 -9.40
C ARG A 5 4.11 13.05 -8.60
N ILE A 6 2.85 12.74 -8.86
CA ILE A 6 2.15 11.62 -8.22
C ILE A 6 2.85 10.31 -8.53
N LYS A 7 3.26 10.09 -9.79
CA LYS A 7 4.01 8.90 -10.18
C LYS A 7 5.30 8.75 -9.37
N LYS A 8 6.13 9.80 -9.28
CA LYS A 8 7.35 9.77 -8.46
C LYS A 8 7.08 9.45 -6.98
N ILE A 9 5.99 9.97 -6.44
CA ILE A 9 5.59 9.67 -5.05
C ILE A 9 5.14 8.22 -4.92
N ASN A 10 4.39 7.70 -5.89
CA ASN A 10 3.97 6.29 -5.89
C ASN A 10 5.17 5.34 -5.98
N ASP A 11 6.13 5.61 -6.88
CA ASP A 11 7.36 4.85 -7.01
C ASP A 11 8.16 4.86 -5.68
N LEU A 12 8.31 6.04 -5.06
CA LEU A 12 9.03 6.17 -3.79
C LEU A 12 8.30 5.46 -2.64
N LEU A 13 6.97 5.60 -2.56
CA LEU A 13 6.18 4.89 -1.56
C LEU A 13 6.26 3.38 -1.77
N GLN A 14 6.25 2.90 -3.01
CA GLN A 14 6.34 1.48 -3.32
C GLN A 14 7.66 0.87 -2.84
N GLU A 15 8.78 1.54 -3.12
CA GLU A 15 10.11 1.09 -2.70
C GLU A 15 10.23 1.05 -1.17
N GLU A 16 9.85 2.14 -0.50
CA GLU A 16 9.93 2.25 0.95
C GLU A 16 8.97 1.29 1.67
N LEU A 17 7.73 1.14 1.16
CA LEU A 17 6.77 0.17 1.69
C LEU A 17 7.25 -1.26 1.52
N GLY A 18 7.78 -1.61 0.33
CA GLY A 18 8.32 -2.93 0.07
C GLY A 18 9.44 -3.27 1.06
N TRP A 19 10.38 -2.35 1.24
CA TRP A 19 11.47 -2.53 2.20
C TRP A 19 10.97 -2.65 3.64
N LEU A 20 10.07 -1.78 4.07
CA LEU A 20 9.54 -1.77 5.44
C LEU A 20 8.78 -3.05 5.76
N ILE A 21 7.92 -3.50 4.83
CA ILE A 21 7.10 -4.68 5.01
C ILE A 21 7.97 -5.94 5.05
N THR A 22 8.97 -6.06 4.19
CA THR A 22 9.86 -7.24 4.18
C THR A 22 10.84 -7.25 5.36
N THR A 23 11.28 -6.08 5.86
CA THR A 23 12.35 -6.00 6.87
C THR A 23 11.82 -5.90 8.30
N GLU A 24 10.86 -5.00 8.52
CA GLU A 24 10.39 -4.63 9.87
C GLU A 24 9.20 -5.47 10.31
N LEU A 25 8.40 -5.94 9.35
CA LEU A 25 7.15 -6.62 9.63
C LEU A 25 7.38 -8.12 9.86
N LYS A 26 7.94 -8.46 11.02
CA LYS A 26 8.18 -9.84 11.48
C LYS A 26 6.96 -10.40 12.22
N ASP A 27 5.81 -10.41 11.58
CA ASP A 27 4.63 -11.05 12.16
C ASP A 27 4.55 -12.51 11.68
N PRO A 28 4.41 -13.50 12.59
CA PRO A 28 4.29 -14.91 12.20
C PRO A 28 3.04 -15.17 11.33
N ARG A 29 1.99 -14.34 11.42
CA ARG A 29 0.81 -14.40 10.55
C ARG A 29 1.07 -13.85 9.15
N LEU A 30 2.21 -13.20 8.96
CA LEU A 30 2.71 -12.64 7.70
C LEU A 30 3.98 -13.36 7.23
N SER A 31 4.25 -14.57 7.74
CA SER A 31 5.36 -15.44 7.30
C SER A 31 5.28 -15.87 5.83
N LEU A 32 4.19 -15.52 5.15
CA LEU A 32 3.96 -15.77 3.74
C LEU A 32 4.75 -14.76 2.89
N LEU A 33 5.15 -15.19 1.69
CA LEU A 33 5.81 -14.27 0.75
C LEU A 33 4.83 -13.16 0.36
N LEU A 34 5.13 -11.95 0.83
CA LEU A 34 4.29 -10.77 0.67
C LEU A 34 5.08 -9.67 -0.05
N THR A 35 4.52 -9.17 -1.14
CA THR A 35 5.20 -8.21 -2.04
C THR A 35 4.27 -7.06 -2.39
N VAL A 36 4.79 -5.83 -2.36
CA VAL A 36 4.06 -4.65 -2.84
C VAL A 36 4.18 -4.56 -4.36
N THR A 37 3.08 -4.83 -5.06
CA THR A 37 3.04 -4.84 -6.52
C THR A 37 2.85 -3.45 -7.10
N LYS A 38 2.01 -2.63 -6.46
CA LYS A 38 1.64 -1.31 -7.00
C LYS A 38 1.16 -0.35 -5.92
N VAL A 39 1.47 0.94 -6.09
CA VAL A 39 0.91 2.02 -5.28
C VAL A 39 0.13 2.99 -6.18
N ILE A 40 -1.10 3.30 -5.79
CA ILE A 40 -2.00 4.20 -6.50
C ILE A 40 -2.47 5.28 -5.53
N SER A 41 -1.83 6.44 -5.58
CA SER A 41 -2.29 7.62 -4.83
C SER A 41 -3.37 8.38 -5.58
N ASN A 42 -4.29 8.98 -4.82
CA ASN A 42 -5.27 9.91 -5.38
C ASN A 42 -4.59 11.23 -5.80
N LYS A 43 -5.27 12.02 -6.64
CA LYS A 43 -4.78 13.30 -7.19
C LYS A 43 -4.36 14.30 -6.10
N ASP A 44 -5.10 14.31 -4.99
CA ASP A 44 -4.83 15.16 -3.82
C ASP A 44 -3.77 14.61 -2.85
N LEU A 45 -3.20 13.42 -3.10
CA LEU A 45 -2.23 12.74 -2.21
C LEU A 45 -2.72 12.55 -0.76
N LYS A 46 -4.05 12.61 -0.54
CA LYS A 46 -4.67 12.38 0.78
C LYS A 46 -4.80 10.89 1.11
N SER A 47 -4.95 10.05 0.09
CA SER A 47 -5.12 8.60 0.22
C SER A 47 -4.33 7.86 -0.85
N ALA A 48 -3.79 6.71 -0.47
CA ALA A 48 -3.07 5.80 -1.35
C ALA A 48 -3.59 4.38 -1.18
N LYS A 49 -3.81 3.70 -2.30
CA LYS A 49 -4.13 2.27 -2.37
C LYS A 49 -2.83 1.52 -2.64
N ILE A 50 -2.50 0.57 -1.77
CA ILE A 50 -1.30 -0.24 -1.87
C ILE A 50 -1.77 -1.63 -2.23
N MET A 51 -1.44 -2.06 -3.45
CA MET A 51 -1.74 -3.39 -3.95
C MET A 51 -0.61 -4.33 -3.55
N VAL A 52 -0.98 -5.43 -2.91
CA VAL A 52 -0.06 -6.37 -2.30
C VAL A 52 -0.39 -7.76 -2.82
N SER A 53 0.63 -8.45 -3.33
CA SER A 53 0.55 -9.87 -3.65
C SER A 53 0.98 -10.68 -2.42
N VAL A 54 0.13 -11.63 -2.02
CA VAL A 54 0.39 -12.55 -0.91
C VAL A 54 0.34 -13.96 -1.47
N MET A 55 1.41 -14.73 -1.30
CA MET A 55 1.46 -16.13 -1.72
C MET A 55 0.84 -17.02 -0.64
N GLY A 56 -0.25 -17.72 -0.95
CA GLY A 56 -0.95 -18.60 -0.01
C GLY A 56 -2.39 -18.87 -0.45
N SER A 57 -3.15 -19.53 0.42
CA SER A 57 -4.58 -19.78 0.23
C SER A 57 -5.39 -18.48 0.33
N PRO A 58 -6.58 -18.37 -0.28
CA PRO A 58 -7.39 -17.14 -0.23
C PRO A 58 -7.71 -16.67 1.20
N GLU A 59 -7.90 -17.61 2.13
CA GLU A 59 -8.10 -17.29 3.55
C GLU A 59 -6.85 -16.67 4.20
N GLU A 60 -5.67 -17.19 3.87
CA GLU A 60 -4.39 -16.67 4.35
C GLU A 60 -4.12 -15.29 3.77
N GLN A 61 -4.41 -15.09 2.49
CA GLN A 61 -4.29 -13.80 1.83
C GLN A 61 -5.18 -12.74 2.49
N GLN A 62 -6.45 -13.06 2.80
CA GLN A 62 -7.35 -12.15 3.50
C GLN A 62 -6.85 -11.83 4.92
N ASN A 63 -6.39 -12.83 5.66
CA ASN A 63 -5.80 -12.63 7.00
C ASN A 63 -4.57 -11.73 6.95
N ALA A 64 -3.71 -11.92 5.94
CA ALA A 64 -2.51 -11.09 5.75
C ALA A 64 -2.87 -9.62 5.46
N ILE A 65 -3.82 -9.37 4.56
CA ILE A 65 -4.30 -8.00 4.29
C ILE A 65 -4.92 -7.37 5.54
N LYS A 66 -5.67 -8.13 6.33
CA LYS A 66 -6.24 -7.63 7.58
C LYS A 66 -5.15 -7.25 8.58
N ALA A 67 -4.13 -8.09 8.74
CA ALA A 67 -2.98 -7.81 9.60
C ALA A 67 -2.19 -6.57 9.13
N LEU A 68 -2.00 -6.40 7.82
CA LEU A 68 -1.38 -5.18 7.26
C LEU A 68 -2.20 -3.92 7.50
N ASN A 69 -3.53 -4.00 7.38
CA ASN A 69 -4.40 -2.86 7.68
C ASN A 69 -4.40 -2.53 9.18
N ASP A 70 -4.29 -3.52 10.06
CA ASP A 70 -4.14 -3.31 11.51
C ASP A 70 -2.78 -2.64 11.83
N ALA A 71 -1.71 -3.13 11.20
CA ALA A 71 -0.37 -2.56 11.28
C ALA A 71 -0.20 -1.24 10.50
N SER A 72 -1.24 -0.77 9.78
CA SER A 72 -1.13 0.40 8.90
C SER A 72 -0.74 1.67 9.66
N GLY A 73 -1.20 1.83 10.90
CA GLY A 73 -0.82 2.96 11.75
C GLY A 73 0.66 2.97 12.11
N TYR A 74 1.21 1.79 12.42
CA TYR A 74 2.65 1.63 12.66
C TYR A 74 3.46 1.92 11.40
N ILE A 75 3.07 1.30 10.28
CA ILE A 75 3.71 1.49 8.96
C ILE A 75 3.69 2.97 8.56
N HIS A 76 2.55 3.65 8.75
CA HIS A 76 2.40 5.07 8.46
C HIS A 76 3.35 5.92 9.31
N ASN A 77 3.51 5.61 10.59
CA ASN A 77 4.41 6.37 11.47
C ASN A 77 5.89 6.16 11.08
N GLU A 78 6.29 4.94 10.75
CA GLU A 78 7.65 4.63 10.28
C GLU A 78 7.97 5.33 8.94
N LEU A 79 7.04 5.28 7.98
CA LEU A 79 7.16 5.98 6.71
C LEU A 79 7.25 7.49 6.88
N LYS A 80 6.52 8.06 7.84
CA LYS A 80 6.56 9.49 8.13
C LYS A 80 7.92 9.94 8.66
N SER A 81 8.63 9.06 9.37
CA SER A 81 10.00 9.31 9.85
C SER A 81 11.03 9.21 8.72
N LYS A 82 10.84 8.25 7.79
CA LYS A 82 11.75 8.00 6.66
C LYS A 82 11.58 8.98 5.51
N ILE A 83 10.34 9.34 5.17
CA ILE A 83 10.04 10.17 4.00
C ILE A 83 9.69 11.60 4.44
N ARG A 84 10.43 12.58 3.90
CA ARG A 84 10.12 14.01 4.06
C ARG A 84 8.96 14.44 3.16
N LEU A 85 7.75 13.99 3.49
CA LEU A 85 6.50 14.45 2.87
C LEU A 85 5.80 15.47 3.78
N ARG A 86 5.20 16.50 3.17
CA ARG A 86 4.36 17.46 3.92
C ARG A 86 3.12 16.77 4.50
N TYR A 87 2.54 15.87 3.73
CA TYR A 87 1.41 15.03 4.12
C TYR A 87 1.68 13.61 3.62
N LEU A 88 1.71 12.66 4.54
CA LEU A 88 1.75 11.25 4.19
C LEU A 88 0.30 10.81 3.94
N PRO A 89 -0.03 10.22 2.78
CA PRO A 89 -1.38 9.76 2.49
C PRO A 89 -1.80 8.68 3.49
N TYR A 90 -3.12 8.56 3.69
CA TYR A 90 -3.67 7.40 4.36
C TYR A 90 -3.43 6.14 3.51
N LEU A 91 -2.80 5.12 4.11
CA LEU A 91 -2.39 3.91 3.41
C LEU A 91 -3.49 2.86 3.57
N LYS A 92 -4.02 2.37 2.45
CA LYS A 92 -5.00 1.28 2.43
C LYS A 92 -4.43 0.08 1.68
N PHE A 93 -4.23 -1.02 2.38
CA PHE A 93 -3.70 -2.25 1.81
C PHE A 93 -4.83 -3.09 1.22
N LEU A 94 -4.63 -3.54 -0.02
CA LEU A 94 -5.55 -4.34 -0.81
C LEU A 94 -4.78 -5.49 -1.45
N LEU A 95 -5.45 -6.62 -1.61
CA LEU A 95 -4.91 -7.72 -2.40
C LEU A 95 -4.79 -7.30 -3.86
N ASP A 96 -3.65 -7.65 -4.48
CA ASP A 96 -3.47 -7.55 -5.92
C ASP A 96 -4.24 -8.68 -6.60
N ASP A 97 -5.57 -8.58 -6.55
CA ASP A 97 -6.47 -9.40 -7.35
C ASP A 97 -6.75 -8.64 -8.64
N SER A 98 -5.72 -8.59 -9.51
CA SER A 98 -5.72 -7.81 -10.75
C SER A 98 -6.76 -8.29 -11.80
N ILE A 99 -7.74 -9.10 -11.41
CA ILE A 99 -8.91 -9.47 -12.22
C ILE A 99 -10.17 -8.65 -11.84
N ASP A 100 -10.36 -8.22 -10.58
CA ASP A 100 -11.69 -7.73 -10.13
C ASP A 100 -11.84 -6.20 -10.03
N ASN A 101 -10.76 -5.43 -9.81
CA ASN A 101 -10.88 -4.01 -9.41
C ASN A 101 -10.48 -2.95 -10.45
N LEU A 102 -10.63 -3.25 -11.74
CA LEU A 102 -10.60 -2.21 -12.79
C LEU A 102 -11.84 -1.29 -12.75
N ILE A 103 -12.89 -1.64 -11.98
CA ILE A 103 -14.24 -1.06 -12.13
C ILE A 103 -14.65 -0.03 -11.05
N ASN A 104 -13.86 0.24 -10.00
CA ASN A 104 -14.31 1.17 -8.95
C ASN A 104 -13.30 2.24 -8.50
N LEU A 105 -12.69 2.94 -9.47
CA LEU A 105 -12.35 4.34 -9.24
C LEU A 105 -13.65 5.13 -9.46
N PRO A 106 -14.37 5.60 -8.42
CA PRO A 106 -15.41 6.58 -8.65
C PRO A 106 -14.73 7.78 -9.32
N ASN A 107 -15.15 8.02 -10.54
CA ASN A 107 -14.93 9.25 -11.26
C ASN A 107 -15.63 10.36 -10.45
N THR A 108 -14.98 10.87 -9.40
CA THR A 108 -15.47 12.06 -8.71
C THR A 108 -14.74 13.23 -9.34
N ALA A 109 -15.32 13.67 -10.45
CA ALA A 109 -15.28 15.07 -10.84
C ALA A 109 -15.96 15.88 -9.73
N ASP A 110 -15.19 16.72 -9.06
CA ASP A 110 -15.61 18.03 -8.56
C ASP A 110 -14.39 18.96 -8.57
#